data_AF-R6ZRY9-F1
#
_entry.id   AF-R6ZRY9-F1
#
_cell.length_a   1.000
_cell.length_b   1.000
_cell.length_c   1.000
_cell.angle_alpha   90.00
_cell.angle_beta   90.00
_cell.angle_gamma   90.00
#
_symmetry.space_group_name_H-M   'P 1'
#
loop_
_entity.id
_entity.type
_entity.pdbx_description
1 polymer ?
#
loop_
_entity_poly.entity_id
_entity_poly.type
_entity_poly.pdbx_seq_one_letter_code
_entity_poly.pdbx_strand_id
1 'polypeptide(L)'
;MSKENYRRLGDYIREVDVRNRDLEVKELLGVSISKEFIPSIANTIGTDMSSYKVVEPLQFAYGPVTSRNGDKVSIALYTGKGKIIISQAYTVFEVKNQDKLLPEYLMMWFRRPEFDRYARFKSHGSAREIFSWEEMCDVFLPIPPIEQQRKIVAEYEAVSRRIRLNKQMIARLEETAQILYRKMFVDGIDKENLPEGWRMGTLGEITEMNTDNISSKDSLKEIKYLDSSSVTQNIFDKYQLFNTLIDEIPSRAKRKVKYNVFNSSS
;
A
#
# COMPACT_ATOMS: atom_id res chain seq x y z
N MET A 1 -13.12 -19.08 19.81
CA MET A 1 -12.23 -20.26 19.83
C MET A 1 -11.69 -20.41 21.25
N SER A 2 -11.87 -21.56 21.90
CA SER A 2 -11.31 -21.79 23.24
C SER A 2 -9.77 -21.76 23.17
N LYS A 3 -9.11 -21.34 24.26
CA LYS A 3 -7.63 -21.32 24.36
C LYS A 3 -6.99 -22.72 24.31
N GLU A 4 -7.78 -23.79 24.26
CA GLU A 4 -7.33 -25.19 24.41
C GLU A 4 -6.50 -25.70 23.21
N ASN A 5 -6.54 -25.03 22.05
CA ASN A 5 -5.84 -25.47 20.84
C ASN A 5 -4.59 -24.65 20.48
N TYR A 6 -4.14 -23.76 21.39
CA TYR A 6 -2.93 -22.98 21.16
C TYR A 6 -1.69 -23.85 21.40
N ARG A 7 -0.80 -23.87 20.42
CA ARG A 7 0.46 -24.61 20.46
C ARG A 7 1.63 -23.67 20.25
N ARG A 8 2.76 -23.99 20.85
CA ARG A 8 4.01 -23.25 20.67
C ARG A 8 4.57 -23.52 19.27
N LEU A 9 4.86 -22.47 18.51
CA LEU A 9 5.25 -22.56 17.11
C LEU A 9 6.58 -23.30 16.93
N GLY A 10 7.54 -23.08 17.83
CA GLY A 10 8.87 -23.70 17.79
C GLY A 10 8.86 -25.23 17.79
N ASP A 11 7.78 -25.85 18.30
CA ASP A 11 7.63 -27.30 18.26
C ASP A 11 7.40 -27.81 16.82
N TYR A 12 6.88 -26.97 15.94
CA TYR A 12 6.46 -27.30 14.57
C TYR A 12 7.40 -26.78 13.47
N ILE A 13 8.24 -25.78 13.77
CA ILE A 13 9.17 -25.19 12.81
C ILE A 13 10.64 -25.46 13.18
N ARG A 14 11.52 -25.40 12.19
CA ARG A 14 12.99 -25.44 12.38
C ARG A 14 13.67 -24.41 11.49
N GLU A 15 14.77 -23.85 11.97
CA GLU A 15 15.64 -23.01 11.15
C GLU A 15 16.36 -23.87 10.09
N VAL A 16 16.58 -23.28 8.92
CA VAL A 16 17.34 -23.85 7.81
C VAL A 16 18.46 -22.87 7.49
N ASP A 17 19.70 -23.33 7.52
CA ASP A 17 20.85 -22.51 7.17
C ASP A 17 21.72 -23.17 6.09
N VAL A 18 21.19 -23.19 4.86
CA VAL A 18 21.90 -23.67 3.67
C VAL A 18 22.49 -22.48 2.93
N ARG A 19 23.80 -22.51 2.65
CA ARG A 19 24.53 -21.42 2.00
C ARG A 19 24.83 -21.75 0.55
N ASN A 20 24.77 -20.75 -0.32
CA ASN A 20 25.01 -20.86 -1.77
C ASN A 20 26.51 -20.98 -2.12
N ARG A 21 27.25 -21.85 -1.43
CA ARG A 21 28.73 -21.91 -1.50
C ARG A 21 29.26 -22.27 -2.89
N ASP A 22 28.49 -23.04 -3.65
CA ASP A 22 28.77 -23.48 -5.02
C ASP A 22 28.35 -22.45 -6.08
N LEU A 23 27.63 -21.41 -5.67
CA LEU A 23 27.09 -20.36 -6.54
C LEU A 23 26.13 -20.88 -7.62
N GLU A 24 25.52 -22.05 -7.42
CA GLU A 24 24.59 -22.65 -8.38
C GLU A 24 23.29 -21.84 -8.49
N VAL A 25 22.81 -21.30 -7.36
CA VAL A 25 21.55 -20.56 -7.31
C VAL A 25 21.79 -19.07 -7.57
N LYS A 26 21.16 -18.54 -8.62
CA LYS A 26 21.40 -17.17 -9.11
C LYS A 26 20.24 -16.22 -8.87
N GLU A 27 19.03 -16.74 -8.64
CA GLU A 27 17.84 -15.93 -8.47
C GLU A 27 17.83 -15.27 -7.09
N LEU A 28 18.16 -13.98 -7.05
CA LEU A 28 18.24 -13.20 -5.83
C LEU A 28 16.94 -12.46 -5.53
N LEU A 29 16.29 -12.83 -4.42
CA LEU A 29 15.09 -12.17 -3.95
C LEU A 29 15.31 -11.52 -2.57
N GLY A 30 14.46 -10.54 -2.26
CA GLY A 30 14.27 -9.98 -0.93
C GLY A 30 12.90 -10.33 -0.36
N VAL A 31 12.67 -9.96 0.90
CA VAL A 31 11.36 -10.12 1.56
C VAL A 31 10.78 -8.74 1.84
N SER A 32 9.60 -8.47 1.30
CA SER A 32 8.91 -7.20 1.47
C SER A 32 8.12 -7.12 2.77
N ILE A 33 7.80 -5.89 3.21
CA ILE A 33 6.86 -5.62 4.31
C ILE A 33 5.42 -6.06 3.99
N SER A 34 5.13 -6.29 2.71
CA SER A 34 3.86 -6.86 2.23
C SER A 34 3.82 -8.39 2.36
N LYS A 35 4.86 -8.99 2.98
CA LYS A 35 4.96 -10.42 3.24
C LYS A 35 5.00 -11.26 1.97
N GLU A 36 5.77 -10.77 1.00
CA GLU A 36 6.00 -11.38 -0.32
C GLU A 36 7.49 -11.38 -0.66
N PHE A 37 7.93 -12.42 -1.37
CA PHE A 37 9.22 -12.41 -2.05
C PHE A 37 9.17 -11.45 -3.23
N ILE A 38 10.19 -10.60 -3.36
CA ILE A 38 10.29 -9.61 -4.44
C ILE A 38 11.68 -9.66 -5.05
N PRO A 39 11.85 -9.31 -6.35
CA PRO A 39 13.18 -9.10 -6.92
C PRO A 39 13.98 -8.14 -6.05
N SER A 40 15.22 -8.54 -5.73
CA SER A 40 16.07 -7.69 -4.90
C SER A 40 16.50 -6.44 -5.68
N ILE A 41 16.37 -5.28 -5.06
CA ILE A 41 16.91 -4.00 -5.56
C ILE A 41 18.32 -3.70 -5.04
N ALA A 42 18.91 -4.64 -4.28
CA ALA A 42 20.25 -4.45 -3.72
C ALA A 42 21.30 -4.37 -4.83
N ASN A 43 22.25 -3.45 -4.70
CA ASN A 43 23.40 -3.40 -5.60
C ASN A 43 24.25 -4.66 -5.38
N THR A 44 24.33 -5.52 -6.40
CA THR A 44 25.02 -6.81 -6.35
C THR A 44 26.46 -6.74 -6.84
N ILE A 45 26.90 -5.59 -7.38
CA ILE A 45 28.25 -5.41 -7.92
C ILE A 45 29.28 -5.59 -6.79
N GLY A 46 30.16 -6.58 -6.96
CA GLY A 46 31.21 -6.89 -5.97
C GLY A 46 30.72 -7.62 -4.71
N THR A 47 29.45 -8.04 -4.66
CA THR A 47 28.91 -8.78 -3.52
C THR A 47 29.17 -10.28 -3.67
N ASP A 48 29.76 -10.89 -2.64
CA ASP A 48 29.95 -12.34 -2.58
C ASP A 48 28.62 -13.04 -2.23
N MET A 49 28.03 -13.67 -3.24
CA MET A 49 26.78 -14.42 -3.13
C MET A 49 26.96 -15.80 -2.48
N SER A 50 28.19 -16.25 -2.19
CA SER A 50 28.43 -17.56 -1.57
C SER A 50 27.91 -17.63 -0.12
N SER A 51 27.89 -16.47 0.53
CA SER A 51 27.38 -16.27 1.91
C SER A 51 25.85 -16.19 2.00
N TYR A 52 25.16 -16.06 0.86
CA TYR A 52 23.71 -15.92 0.82
C TYR A 52 23.04 -17.26 1.17
N LYS A 53 21.86 -17.16 1.78
CA LYS A 53 21.08 -18.34 2.18
C LYS A 53 20.21 -18.80 1.01
N VAL A 54 20.19 -20.10 0.77
CA VAL A 54 19.32 -20.74 -0.21
C VAL A 54 17.94 -20.94 0.41
N VAL A 55 16.89 -20.66 -0.35
CA VAL A 55 15.49 -20.93 0.04
C VAL A 55 14.88 -21.85 -1.02
N GLU A 56 14.29 -22.95 -0.54
CA GLU A 56 13.58 -23.94 -1.35
C GLU A 56 12.06 -23.73 -1.28
N PRO A 57 11.28 -24.31 -2.23
CA PRO A 57 9.82 -24.27 -2.17
C PRO A 57 9.27 -24.71 -0.81
N LEU A 58 8.26 -23.99 -0.34
CA LEU A 58 7.59 -24.17 0.97
C LEU A 58 8.44 -23.79 2.20
N GLN A 59 9.60 -23.17 2.00
CA GLN A 59 10.35 -22.53 3.08
C GLN A 59 9.97 -21.06 3.23
N PHE A 60 10.19 -20.56 4.43
CA PHE A 60 9.98 -19.17 4.80
C PHE A 60 11.29 -18.42 4.88
N ALA A 61 11.21 -17.12 4.63
CA ALA A 61 12.25 -16.18 5.01
C ALA A 61 11.63 -15.06 5.85
N TYR A 62 12.27 -14.68 6.96
CA TYR A 62 11.88 -13.49 7.71
C TYR A 62 13.06 -12.61 8.10
N GLY A 63 12.82 -11.30 8.08
CA GLY A 63 13.77 -10.28 8.50
C GLY A 63 13.59 -10.00 9.99
N PRO A 64 14.60 -10.26 10.84
CA PRO A 64 14.46 -10.11 12.29
C PRO A 64 14.40 -8.64 12.73
N VAL A 65 14.93 -7.70 11.94
CA VAL A 65 14.91 -6.26 12.26
C VAL A 65 13.53 -5.68 11.98
N THR A 66 12.91 -5.08 13.00
CA THR A 66 11.54 -4.54 12.94
C THR A 66 11.47 -3.02 12.98
N SER A 67 12.50 -2.34 13.50
CA SER A 67 12.50 -0.89 13.75
C SER A 67 12.37 0.00 12.50
N ARG A 68 12.58 -0.54 11.30
CA ARG A 68 12.58 0.23 10.03
C ARG A 68 11.44 -0.12 9.09
N ASN A 69 10.53 -1.02 9.49
CA ASN A 69 9.58 -1.64 8.58
C ASN A 69 8.13 -1.13 8.75
N GLY A 70 7.95 0.07 9.32
CA GLY A 70 6.62 0.66 9.51
C GLY A 70 5.69 -0.21 10.33
N ASP A 71 6.20 -0.70 11.48
CA ASP A 71 5.51 -1.60 12.41
C ASP A 71 5.09 -2.97 11.86
N LYS A 72 5.68 -3.41 10.74
CA LYS A 72 5.43 -4.72 10.13
C LYS A 72 6.66 -5.61 10.17
N VAL A 73 6.45 -6.92 10.30
CA VAL A 73 7.51 -7.91 10.13
C VAL A 73 7.54 -8.42 8.70
N SER A 74 8.70 -8.30 8.06
CA SER A 74 8.97 -8.90 6.77
C SER A 74 9.10 -10.41 6.94
N ILE A 75 8.10 -11.16 6.50
CA ILE A 75 8.06 -12.62 6.52
C ILE A 75 7.31 -13.11 5.29
N ALA A 76 7.85 -14.07 4.56
CA ALA A 76 7.20 -14.61 3.37
C ALA A 76 7.41 -16.12 3.25
N LEU A 77 6.40 -16.81 2.72
CA LEU A 77 6.46 -18.19 2.26
C LEU A 77 6.85 -18.21 0.78
N TYR A 78 7.84 -19.01 0.42
CA TYR A 78 8.27 -19.14 -0.96
C TYR A 78 7.48 -20.25 -1.66
N THR A 79 6.70 -19.88 -2.69
CA THR A 79 5.84 -20.80 -3.45
C THR A 79 6.29 -20.95 -4.92
N GLY A 80 7.54 -20.59 -5.22
CA GLY A 80 8.12 -20.76 -6.56
C GLY A 80 8.51 -22.21 -6.85
N LYS A 81 8.98 -22.48 -8.08
CA LYS A 81 9.33 -23.84 -8.53
C LYS A 81 10.81 -24.18 -8.41
N GLY A 82 11.70 -23.18 -8.38
CA GLY A 82 13.15 -23.35 -8.27
C GLY A 82 13.69 -22.89 -6.92
N LYS A 83 14.99 -23.03 -6.69
CA LYS A 83 15.66 -22.44 -5.51
C LYS A 83 15.94 -20.97 -5.77
N ILE A 84 15.90 -20.17 -4.70
CA ILE A 84 16.32 -18.77 -4.72
C ILE A 84 17.41 -18.55 -3.68
N ILE A 85 18.05 -17.39 -3.72
CA ILE A 85 18.92 -16.91 -2.66
C ILE A 85 18.39 -15.62 -2.05
N ILE A 86 18.69 -15.43 -0.77
CA ILE A 86 18.41 -14.22 -0.01
C ILE A 86 19.63 -13.81 0.82
N SER A 87 19.68 -12.52 1.18
CA SER A 87 20.76 -12.00 2.04
C SER A 87 20.89 -12.79 3.35
N GLN A 88 22.12 -12.97 3.82
CA GLN A 88 22.42 -13.59 5.12
C GLN A 88 21.74 -12.91 6.33
N ALA A 89 21.27 -11.67 6.16
CA ALA A 89 20.54 -10.93 7.20
C ALA A 89 19.16 -11.52 7.52
N TYR A 90 18.61 -12.36 6.65
CA TYR A 90 17.34 -13.06 6.88
C TYR A 90 17.55 -14.40 7.58
N THR A 91 16.54 -14.82 8.34
CA THR A 91 16.43 -16.19 8.84
C THR A 91 15.55 -16.99 7.89
N VAL A 92 16.03 -18.16 7.47
CA VAL A 92 15.26 -19.11 6.66
C VAL A 92 14.77 -20.22 7.58
N PHE A 93 13.52 -20.62 7.45
CA PHE A 93 12.97 -21.69 8.27
C PHE A 93 11.88 -22.45 7.53
N GLU A 94 11.52 -23.61 8.05
CA GLU A 94 10.49 -24.45 7.45
C GLU A 94 9.64 -25.14 8.50
N VAL A 95 8.49 -25.65 8.06
CA VAL A 95 7.67 -26.53 8.88
C VAL A 95 8.26 -27.94 8.87
N LYS A 96 8.50 -28.51 10.06
CA LYS A 96 9.11 -29.83 10.25
C LYS A 96 8.27 -30.97 9.67
N ASN A 97 6.94 -30.88 9.80
CA ASN A 97 6.00 -31.92 9.37
C ASN A 97 4.72 -31.28 8.80
N GLN A 98 4.56 -31.39 7.47
CA GLN A 98 3.45 -30.80 6.74
C GLN A 98 2.10 -31.52 6.98
N ASP A 99 2.11 -32.73 7.55
CA ASP A 99 0.89 -33.42 8.00
C ASP A 99 0.40 -32.92 9.37
N LYS A 100 1.18 -32.05 10.03
CA LYS A 100 0.80 -31.42 11.30
C LYS A 100 0.51 -29.93 11.17
N LEU A 101 1.26 -29.23 10.32
CA LEU A 101 1.09 -27.81 10.07
C LEU A 101 1.35 -27.53 8.59
N LEU A 102 0.39 -26.91 7.90
CA LEU A 102 0.60 -26.46 6.52
C LEU A 102 1.40 -25.15 6.50
N PRO A 103 2.44 -25.04 5.66
CA PRO A 103 3.13 -23.77 5.44
C PRO A 103 2.15 -22.66 5.03
N GLU A 104 1.18 -22.95 4.17
CA GLU A 104 0.21 -21.97 3.69
C GLU A 104 -0.72 -21.48 4.80
N TYR A 105 -1.13 -22.38 5.70
CA TYR A 105 -1.92 -22.01 6.88
C TYR A 105 -1.12 -21.09 7.82
N LEU A 106 0.15 -21.44 8.05
CA LEU A 106 1.04 -20.62 8.86
C LEU A 106 1.26 -19.24 8.22
N MET A 107 1.43 -19.19 6.89
CA MET A 107 1.57 -17.94 6.14
C MET A 107 0.32 -17.07 6.23
N MET A 108 -0.87 -17.67 6.07
CA MET A 108 -2.14 -16.98 6.28
C MET A 108 -2.22 -16.38 7.69
N TRP A 109 -1.78 -17.11 8.71
CA TRP A 109 -1.77 -16.62 10.09
C TRP A 109 -0.79 -15.45 10.29
N PHE A 110 0.41 -15.50 9.71
CA PHE A 110 1.40 -14.42 9.75
C PHE A 110 0.97 -13.14 9.04
N ARG A 111 0.02 -13.22 8.10
CA ARG A 111 -0.55 -12.05 7.41
C ARG A 111 -1.52 -11.25 8.27
N ARG A 112 -1.86 -11.72 9.47
CA ARG A 112 -2.73 -11.01 10.39
C ARG A 112 -2.04 -9.78 10.98
N PRO A 113 -2.72 -8.63 11.06
CA PRO A 113 -2.20 -7.44 11.75
C PRO A 113 -1.88 -7.69 13.24
N GLU A 114 -2.56 -8.65 13.89
CA GLU A 114 -2.22 -9.03 15.27
C GLU A 114 -0.83 -9.62 15.39
N PHE A 115 -0.35 -10.34 14.38
CA PHE A 115 0.99 -10.92 14.43
C PHE A 115 2.05 -9.83 14.30
N ASP A 116 1.86 -8.86 13.41
CA ASP A 116 2.75 -7.71 13.31
C ASP A 116 2.83 -6.94 14.64
N ARG A 117 1.67 -6.68 15.28
CA ARG A 117 1.61 -6.07 16.61
C ARG A 117 2.32 -6.90 17.68
N TYR A 118 2.09 -8.22 17.69
CA TYR A 118 2.74 -9.13 18.63
C TYR A 118 4.25 -9.10 18.46
N ALA A 119 4.74 -9.28 17.24
CA ALA A 119 6.15 -9.33 16.96
C ALA A 119 6.83 -8.00 17.29
N ARG A 120 6.17 -6.87 17.00
CA ARG A 120 6.66 -5.53 17.39
C ARG A 120 6.76 -5.36 18.90
N PHE A 121 5.77 -5.82 19.65
CA PHE A 121 5.75 -5.79 21.11
C PHE A 121 6.84 -6.68 21.72
N LYS A 122 7.16 -7.79 21.05
CA LYS A 122 8.21 -8.74 21.44
C LYS A 122 9.59 -8.39 20.91
N SER A 123 9.73 -7.34 20.10
CA SER A 123 11.03 -6.89 19.63
C SER A 123 11.79 -6.17 20.73
N HIS A 124 13.08 -6.44 20.84
CA HIS A 124 13.96 -5.81 21.84
C HIS A 124 15.19 -5.19 21.19
N GLY A 125 15.77 -4.15 21.81
CA GLY A 125 17.00 -3.49 21.38
C GLY A 125 16.87 -1.96 21.31
N SER A 126 17.97 -1.24 21.60
CA SER A 126 17.98 0.23 21.65
C SER A 126 18.06 0.87 20.27
N ALA A 127 19.13 0.62 19.51
CA ALA A 127 19.33 1.21 18.18
C ALA A 127 18.68 0.39 17.04
N ARG A 128 18.50 -0.92 17.25
CA ARG A 128 17.84 -1.85 16.32
C ARG A 128 16.98 -2.80 17.12
N GLU A 129 15.67 -2.72 16.92
CA GLU A 129 14.72 -3.62 17.57
C GLU A 129 14.58 -4.89 16.74
N ILE A 130 14.81 -6.02 17.40
CA ILE A 130 14.91 -7.33 16.78
C ILE A 130 13.82 -8.24 17.34
N PHE A 131 13.02 -8.83 16.44
CA PHE A 131 12.19 -9.99 16.74
C PHE A 131 13.02 -11.24 16.46
N SER A 132 13.53 -11.86 17.52
CA SER A 132 14.51 -12.94 17.42
C SER A 132 13.87 -14.28 17.00
N TRP A 133 14.71 -15.27 16.68
CA TRP A 133 14.23 -16.62 16.37
C TRP A 133 13.60 -17.31 17.59
N GLU A 134 14.12 -17.04 18.78
CA GLU A 134 13.56 -17.52 20.04
C GLU A 134 12.14 -16.96 20.25
N GLU A 135 11.94 -15.65 20.04
CA GLU A 135 10.61 -15.03 20.12
C GLU A 135 9.66 -15.57 19.03
N MET A 136 10.15 -15.89 17.83
CA MET A 136 9.38 -16.59 16.81
C MET A 136 8.96 -17.98 17.28
N CYS A 137 9.87 -18.75 17.89
CA CYS A 137 9.57 -20.08 18.42
C CYS A 137 8.54 -20.04 19.56
N ASP A 138 8.53 -18.96 20.35
CA ASP A 138 7.62 -18.79 21.49
C ASP A 138 6.24 -18.24 21.10
N VAL A 139 5.98 -18.01 19.82
CA VAL A 139 4.64 -17.67 19.32
C VAL A 139 3.67 -18.81 19.63
N PHE A 140 2.54 -18.48 20.28
CA PHE A 140 1.42 -19.40 20.43
C PHE A 140 0.31 -19.10 19.42
N LEU A 141 -0.08 -20.11 18.67
CA LEU A 141 -1.13 -20.01 17.65
C LEU A 141 -2.05 -21.24 17.66
N PRO A 142 -3.31 -21.11 17.21
CA PRO A 142 -4.17 -22.26 17.03
C PRO A 142 -3.64 -23.14 15.89
N ILE A 143 -3.42 -24.43 16.17
CA ILE A 143 -3.05 -25.44 15.18
C ILE A 143 -4.17 -26.50 15.13
N PRO A 144 -5.20 -26.31 14.30
CA PRO A 144 -6.30 -27.28 14.16
C PRO A 144 -5.83 -28.55 13.43
N PRO A 145 -6.65 -29.62 13.37
CA PRO A 145 -6.34 -30.81 12.59
C PRO A 145 -6.04 -30.49 11.12
N ILE A 146 -5.18 -31.29 10.49
CA ILE A 146 -4.64 -30.99 9.16
C ILE A 146 -5.72 -30.79 8.09
N GLU A 147 -6.78 -31.61 8.13
CA GLU A 147 -7.91 -31.49 7.20
C GLU A 147 -8.68 -30.18 7.36
N GLN A 148 -8.75 -29.64 8.58
CA GLN A 148 -9.34 -28.34 8.83
C GLN A 148 -8.43 -27.22 8.31
N GLN A 149 -7.11 -27.35 8.47
CA GLN A 149 -6.16 -26.40 7.89
C GLN A 149 -6.29 -26.34 6.37
N ARG A 150 -6.40 -27.50 5.69
CA ARG A 150 -6.60 -27.57 4.23
C ARG A 150 -7.86 -26.82 3.79
N LYS A 151 -8.98 -27.00 4.49
CA LYS A 151 -10.24 -26.30 4.20
C LYS A 151 -10.09 -24.78 4.35
N ILE A 152 -9.51 -24.34 5.47
CA ILE A 152 -9.27 -22.92 5.75
C ILE A 152 -8.39 -22.29 4.68
N VAL A 153 -7.28 -22.94 4.32
CA VAL A 153 -6.36 -22.46 3.27
C VAL A 153 -7.08 -22.36 1.93
N ALA A 154 -7.86 -23.37 1.54
CA ALA A 154 -8.59 -23.36 0.27
C ALA A 154 -9.57 -22.19 0.17
N GLU A 155 -10.35 -21.93 1.23
CA GLU A 155 -11.27 -20.80 1.31
C GLU A 155 -10.53 -19.46 1.26
N TYR A 156 -9.46 -19.32 2.05
CA TYR A 156 -8.64 -18.12 2.09
C TYR A 156 -8.01 -17.80 0.73
N GLU A 157 -7.45 -18.80 0.05
CA GLU A 157 -6.83 -18.65 -1.26
C GLU A 157 -7.87 -18.30 -2.34
N ALA A 158 -9.08 -18.87 -2.27
CA ALA A 158 -10.16 -18.52 -3.19
C ALA A 158 -10.53 -17.03 -3.09
N VAL A 159 -10.68 -16.51 -1.87
CA VAL A 159 -10.99 -15.08 -1.63
C VAL A 159 -9.81 -14.19 -2.01
N SER A 160 -8.60 -14.53 -1.57
CA SER A 160 -7.39 -13.76 -1.83
C SER A 160 -7.09 -13.64 -3.32
N ARG A 161 -7.31 -14.72 -4.08
CA ARG A 161 -7.18 -14.72 -5.54
C ARG A 161 -8.17 -13.79 -6.22
N ARG A 162 -9.44 -13.78 -5.79
CA ARG A 162 -10.46 -12.86 -6.32
C ARG A 162 -10.09 -11.40 -6.06
N ILE A 163 -9.63 -11.08 -4.85
CA ILE A 163 -9.17 -9.73 -4.51
C ILE A 163 -8.02 -9.31 -5.42
N ARG A 164 -7.02 -10.18 -5.61
CA ARG A 164 -5.86 -9.91 -6.48
C ARG A 164 -6.28 -9.66 -7.93
N LEU A 165 -7.16 -10.49 -8.49
CA LEU A 165 -7.66 -10.31 -9.85
C LEU A 165 -8.43 -8.99 -10.02
N ASN A 166 -9.28 -8.64 -9.06
CA ASN A 166 -10.02 -7.38 -9.10
C ASN A 166 -9.09 -6.17 -9.05
N LYS A 167 -8.06 -6.19 -8.20
CA LYS A 167 -7.05 -5.10 -8.16
C LYS A 167 -6.31 -4.96 -9.49
N GLN A 168 -5.94 -6.07 -10.12
CA GLN A 168 -5.31 -6.05 -11.45
C GLN A 168 -6.24 -5.49 -12.53
N MET A 169 -7.53 -5.81 -12.46
CA MET A 169 -8.54 -5.28 -13.38
C MET A 169 -8.70 -3.77 -13.20
N ILE A 170 -8.78 -3.28 -11.96
CA ILE A 170 -8.87 -1.84 -11.66
C ILE A 170 -7.64 -1.11 -12.25
N ALA A 171 -6.43 -1.58 -11.96
CA ALA A 171 -5.20 -0.94 -12.46
C ALA A 171 -5.17 -0.86 -14.00
N ARG A 172 -5.59 -1.92 -14.71
CA ARG A 172 -5.67 -1.92 -16.17
C ARG A 172 -6.72 -0.96 -16.72
N LEU A 173 -7.87 -0.86 -16.05
CA LEU A 173 -8.92 0.08 -16.44
C LEU A 173 -8.46 1.53 -16.27
N GLU A 174 -7.76 1.83 -15.17
CA GLU A 174 -7.16 3.15 -14.92
C GLU A 174 -6.11 3.50 -15.98
N GLU A 175 -5.19 2.58 -16.30
CA GLU A 175 -4.20 2.76 -17.36
C GLU A 175 -4.86 3.01 -18.72
N THR A 176 -5.87 2.22 -19.06
CA THR A 176 -6.63 2.37 -20.32
C THR A 176 -7.33 3.72 -20.38
N ALA A 177 -7.96 4.16 -19.28
CA ALA A 177 -8.62 5.45 -19.21
C ALA A 177 -7.63 6.62 -19.39
N GLN A 178 -6.44 6.54 -18.78
CA GLN A 178 -5.38 7.54 -18.95
C GLN A 178 -4.87 7.60 -20.39
N ILE A 179 -4.66 6.45 -21.03
CA ILE A 179 -4.24 6.37 -22.44
C ILE A 179 -5.31 7.00 -23.35
N LEU A 180 -6.58 6.65 -23.16
CA LEU A 180 -7.68 7.21 -23.93
C LEU A 180 -7.79 8.73 -23.73
N TYR A 181 -7.70 9.20 -22.48
CA TYR A 181 -7.72 10.63 -22.18
C TYR A 181 -6.59 11.37 -22.89
N ARG A 182 -5.36 10.87 -22.80
CA ARG A 182 -4.21 11.46 -23.48
C ARG A 182 -4.41 11.51 -24.99
N LYS A 183 -4.85 10.40 -25.60
CA LYS A 183 -5.10 10.33 -27.05
C LYS A 183 -6.20 11.31 -27.50
N MET A 184 -7.24 11.50 -26.69
CA MET A 184 -8.37 12.36 -27.07
C MET A 184 -8.12 13.85 -26.78
N PHE A 185 -7.38 14.18 -25.73
CA PHE A 185 -7.34 15.55 -25.18
C PHE A 185 -5.95 16.15 -25.03
N VAL A 186 -4.87 15.41 -25.32
CA VAL A 186 -3.50 15.88 -25.04
C VAL A 186 -2.57 15.67 -26.24
N ASP A 187 -2.41 14.43 -26.68
CA ASP A 187 -1.37 14.04 -27.62
C ASP A 187 -1.84 14.21 -29.07
N GLY A 188 -1.12 15.00 -29.86
CA GLY A 188 -1.30 15.07 -31.32
C GLY A 188 -2.66 15.58 -31.78
N ILE A 189 -3.28 16.50 -31.04
CA ILE A 189 -4.58 17.07 -31.40
C ILE A 189 -4.47 17.82 -32.73
N ASP A 190 -5.10 17.27 -33.76
CA ASP A 190 -5.31 17.95 -35.03
C ASP A 190 -6.50 18.90 -34.90
N LYS A 191 -6.21 20.20 -34.85
CA LYS A 191 -7.24 21.24 -34.70
C LYS A 191 -8.10 21.41 -35.94
N GLU A 192 -7.65 20.92 -37.10
CA GLU A 192 -8.36 21.02 -38.38
C GLU A 192 -9.24 19.80 -38.66
N ASN A 193 -8.97 18.68 -37.98
CA ASN A 193 -9.70 17.41 -38.14
C ASN A 193 -10.17 16.84 -36.80
N LEU A 194 -11.02 17.60 -36.10
CA LEU A 194 -11.65 17.16 -34.87
C LEU A 194 -12.78 16.16 -35.12
N PRO A 195 -13.14 15.31 -34.13
CA PRO A 195 -14.32 14.45 -34.22
C PRO A 195 -15.59 15.25 -34.52
N GLU A 196 -16.58 14.58 -35.11
CA GLU A 196 -17.86 15.20 -35.47
C GLU A 196 -18.52 15.87 -34.26
N GLY A 197 -18.94 17.13 -34.42
CA GLY A 197 -19.54 17.95 -33.36
C GLY A 197 -18.54 18.62 -32.41
N TRP A 198 -17.24 18.37 -32.54
CA TRP A 198 -16.21 19.01 -31.72
C TRP A 198 -15.70 20.29 -32.36
N ARG A 199 -15.31 21.25 -31.53
CA ARG A 199 -14.65 22.49 -31.94
C ARG A 199 -13.60 22.89 -30.91
N MET A 200 -12.52 23.52 -31.38
CA MET A 200 -11.69 24.30 -30.47
C MET A 200 -12.44 25.57 -30.05
N GLY A 201 -12.21 26.00 -28.82
CA GLY A 201 -12.79 27.22 -28.29
C GLY A 201 -12.05 27.65 -27.03
N THR A 202 -12.22 28.91 -26.69
CA THR A 202 -11.78 29.43 -25.38
C THR A 202 -12.85 29.18 -24.33
N LEU A 203 -12.43 29.09 -23.06
CA LEU A 203 -13.37 28.95 -21.96
C LEU A 203 -14.40 30.10 -21.96
N GLY A 204 -13.99 31.32 -22.34
CA GLY A 204 -14.88 32.49 -22.43
C GLY A 204 -16.02 32.37 -23.44
N GLU A 205 -15.93 31.47 -24.42
CA GLU A 205 -17.03 31.25 -25.40
C GLU A 205 -18.15 30.37 -24.85
N ILE A 206 -17.87 29.59 -23.81
CA ILE A 206 -18.80 28.64 -23.20
C ILE A 206 -19.05 28.93 -21.73
N THR A 207 -18.48 30.01 -21.20
CA THR A 207 -18.63 30.42 -19.81
C THR A 207 -18.97 31.89 -19.71
N GLU A 208 -19.85 32.20 -18.75
CA GLU A 208 -20.04 33.57 -18.30
C GLU A 208 -19.07 33.82 -17.15
N MET A 209 -18.19 34.80 -17.32
CA MET A 209 -17.29 35.24 -16.26
C MET A 209 -18.01 36.23 -15.36
N ASN A 210 -18.00 35.95 -14.06
CA ASN A 210 -18.57 36.84 -13.09
C ASN A 210 -17.64 38.04 -12.83
N THR A 211 -18.08 39.22 -13.23
CA THR A 211 -17.36 40.49 -13.02
C THR A 211 -17.97 41.35 -11.91
N ASP A 212 -18.95 40.83 -11.16
CA ASP A 212 -19.63 41.58 -10.12
C ASP A 212 -18.80 41.65 -8.83
N ASN A 213 -18.41 42.88 -8.47
CA ASN A 213 -17.79 43.15 -7.19
C ASN A 213 -18.80 43.71 -6.18
N ILE A 214 -18.51 43.48 -4.90
CA ILE A 214 -19.11 44.21 -3.79
C ILE A 214 -18.71 45.67 -3.93
N SER A 215 -19.70 46.55 -3.87
CA SER A 215 -19.57 47.99 -4.00
C SER A 215 -20.16 48.68 -2.78
N SER A 216 -19.83 49.96 -2.60
CA SER A 216 -20.38 50.80 -1.54
C SER A 216 -21.91 50.95 -1.60
N LYS A 217 -22.54 50.58 -2.73
CA LYS A 217 -24.00 50.62 -2.92
C LYS A 217 -24.72 49.38 -2.38
N ASP A 218 -24.01 48.31 -2.04
CA ASP A 218 -24.62 47.01 -1.72
C ASP A 218 -25.16 46.90 -0.28
N SER A 219 -24.90 47.89 0.59
CA SER A 219 -25.42 48.00 1.97
C SER A 219 -25.49 46.65 2.73
N LEU A 220 -24.47 45.81 2.57
CA LEU A 220 -24.41 44.48 3.17
C LEU A 220 -24.07 44.61 4.65
N LYS A 221 -24.80 43.91 5.52
CA LYS A 221 -24.49 43.82 6.96
C LYS A 221 -23.56 42.66 7.30
N GLU A 222 -23.56 41.64 6.45
CA GLU A 222 -22.82 40.39 6.66
C GLU A 222 -22.34 39.82 5.33
N ILE A 223 -21.13 39.26 5.31
CA ILE A 223 -20.52 38.61 4.16
C ILE A 223 -20.09 37.19 4.53
N LYS A 224 -20.58 36.22 3.76
CA LYS A 224 -20.07 34.84 3.76
C LYS A 224 -18.90 34.77 2.78
N TYR A 225 -17.69 34.71 3.31
CA TYR A 225 -16.46 34.69 2.54
C TYR A 225 -15.96 33.27 2.32
N LEU A 226 -15.74 32.92 1.05
CA LEU A 226 -15.10 31.67 0.65
C LEU A 226 -13.62 31.95 0.39
N ASP A 227 -12.75 31.40 1.22
CA ASP A 227 -11.30 31.51 1.04
C ASP A 227 -10.83 30.36 0.13
N SER A 228 -10.05 30.68 -0.92
CA SER A 228 -9.48 29.67 -1.82
C SER A 228 -8.57 28.67 -1.09
N SER A 229 -7.95 29.08 0.02
CA SER A 229 -7.17 28.18 0.88
C SER A 229 -8.03 27.14 1.61
N SER A 230 -9.35 27.30 1.64
CA SER A 230 -10.30 26.35 2.25
C SER A 230 -10.82 25.30 1.28
N VAL A 231 -10.36 25.30 0.01
CA VAL A 231 -10.72 24.28 -0.96
C VAL A 231 -10.01 22.98 -0.62
N THR A 232 -10.78 21.95 -0.28
CA THR A 232 -10.28 20.60 -0.06
C THR A 232 -10.98 19.68 -1.06
N GLN A 233 -10.21 18.89 -1.82
CA GLN A 233 -10.76 17.97 -2.83
C GLN A 233 -11.74 18.64 -3.82
N ASN A 234 -11.44 19.87 -4.25
CA ASN A 234 -12.26 20.68 -5.17
C ASN A 234 -13.62 21.12 -4.59
N ILE A 235 -13.81 21.05 -3.28
CA ILE A 235 -15.03 21.49 -2.58
C ILE A 235 -14.68 22.60 -1.59
N PHE A 236 -15.54 23.61 -1.51
CA PHE A 236 -15.50 24.59 -0.41
C PHE A 236 -16.30 24.05 0.77
N ASP A 237 -15.60 23.51 1.77
CA ASP A 237 -16.26 22.87 2.91
C ASP A 237 -16.70 23.87 3.99
N LYS A 238 -16.15 25.08 3.98
CA LYS A 238 -16.38 26.12 5.00
C LYS A 238 -16.36 27.52 4.38
N TYR A 239 -17.12 28.43 4.97
CA TYR A 239 -17.04 29.87 4.74
C TYR A 239 -16.78 30.59 6.06
N GLN A 240 -16.11 31.74 5.98
CA GLN A 240 -15.95 32.67 7.10
C GLN A 240 -17.08 33.69 7.06
N LEU A 241 -17.48 34.20 8.22
CA LEU A 241 -18.53 35.19 8.36
C LEU A 241 -17.89 36.52 8.79
N PHE A 242 -18.15 37.58 8.04
CA PHE A 242 -17.67 38.93 8.35
C PHE A 242 -18.86 39.86 8.56
N ASN A 243 -18.86 40.60 9.67
CA ASN A 243 -19.77 41.69 9.92
C ASN A 243 -19.16 42.99 9.41
N THR A 244 -19.83 43.62 8.44
CA THR A 244 -19.29 44.78 7.73
C THR A 244 -19.21 46.06 8.56
N LEU A 245 -19.84 46.10 9.74
CA LEU A 245 -19.83 47.24 10.66
C LEU A 245 -18.70 47.17 11.69
N ILE A 246 -18.10 46.00 11.88
CA ILE A 246 -17.17 45.72 12.99
C ILE A 246 -15.85 45.14 12.46
N ASP A 247 -15.90 44.29 11.45
CA ASP A 247 -14.75 43.54 10.96
C ASP A 247 -14.06 44.24 9.78
N GLU A 248 -12.73 44.19 9.75
CA GLU A 248 -11.94 44.62 8.61
C GLU A 248 -12.04 43.57 7.48
N ILE A 249 -12.66 43.95 6.37
CA ILE A 249 -12.91 43.02 5.27
C ILE A 249 -11.62 42.81 4.45
N PRO A 250 -11.19 41.56 4.23
CA PRO A 250 -10.01 41.28 3.41
C PRO A 250 -10.12 41.94 2.04
N SER A 251 -9.04 42.58 1.58
CA SER A 251 -9.01 43.24 0.27
C SER A 251 -9.33 42.31 -0.91
N ARG A 252 -9.11 41.00 -0.72
CA ARG A 252 -9.44 39.89 -1.64
C ARG A 252 -10.91 39.47 -1.64
N ALA A 253 -11.71 39.86 -0.63
CA ALA A 253 -13.12 39.50 -0.48
C ALA A 253 -14.05 40.46 -1.25
N LYS A 254 -13.77 40.68 -2.54
CA LYS A 254 -14.48 41.67 -3.36
C LYS A 254 -15.45 41.06 -4.37
N ARG A 255 -15.23 39.83 -4.83
CA ARG A 255 -16.08 39.20 -5.86
C ARG A 255 -17.34 38.60 -5.24
N LYS A 256 -18.52 39.00 -5.74
CA LYS A 256 -19.79 38.34 -5.34
C LYS A 256 -19.87 37.00 -6.05
N VAL A 257 -20.10 35.90 -5.34
CA VAL A 257 -20.26 34.59 -5.99
C VAL A 257 -21.72 34.40 -6.43
N LYS A 258 -21.93 34.01 -7.69
CA LYS A 258 -23.24 33.63 -8.21
C LYS A 258 -23.28 32.13 -8.54
N TYR A 259 -24.45 31.53 -8.39
CA TYR A 259 -24.68 30.13 -8.76
C TYR A 259 -24.54 29.94 -10.27
N ASN A 260 -23.86 28.88 -10.71
CA ASN A 260 -23.59 28.53 -12.11
C ASN A 260 -22.80 29.55 -12.95
N VAL A 261 -22.03 30.45 -12.32
CA VAL A 261 -21.16 31.40 -13.03
C VAL A 261 -19.70 31.12 -12.69
N PHE A 262 -18.81 31.19 -13.68
CA PHE A 262 -17.37 31.03 -13.44
C PHE A 262 -16.82 32.26 -12.73
N ASN A 263 -16.14 32.04 -11.60
CA ASN A 263 -15.49 33.10 -10.83
C ASN A 263 -13.97 32.93 -10.96
N SER A 264 -13.28 33.92 -11.51
CA SER A 264 -11.82 33.93 -11.56
C SER A 264 -11.25 34.84 -10.47
N SER A 265 -10.17 34.36 -9.83
CA SER A 265 -9.30 35.20 -9.01
C SER A 265 -8.29 35.88 -9.93
N SER A 266 -8.42 37.20 -10.07
CA SER A 266 -7.44 38.09 -10.70
C SER A 266 -6.24 38.30 -9.79
#